data_AF-W7Q802-F1
#
_entry.id   AF-W7Q802-F1
#
_cell.length_a   1.000
_cell.length_b   1.000
_cell.length_c   1.000
_cell.angle_alpha   90.00
_cell.angle_beta   90.00
_cell.angle_gamma   90.00
#
_symmetry.space_group_name_H-M   'P 1'
#
loop_
_entity.id
_entity.type
_entity.pdbx_description
1 polymer ?
#
loop_
_entity_poly.entity_id
_entity_poly.type
_entity_poly.pdbx_seq_one_letter_code
_entity_poly.pdbx_strand_id
1 'polypeptide(L)'
;MLALPAESTGTPIHGLYETLVLADAVVARPENSVTRLFEVEIVGPQRGIFPSACGLPLEVHRAISEVDDTDIVITASMLFENQAWVTGKHPETVAWLRRMHTQGADLCSACAGACCSPKPAC
;
A
#
# COMPACT_ATOMS: atom_id res chain seq x y z
N MET A 1 0.91 3.17 2.07
CA MET A 1 0.55 2.53 0.79
C MET A 1 1.63 1.53 0.40
N LEU A 2 1.32 0.23 0.28
CA LEU A 2 2.31 -0.77 -0.16
C LEU A 2 2.42 -0.82 -1.69
N ALA A 3 3.64 -0.75 -2.19
CA ALA A 3 4.02 -0.85 -3.60
C ALA A 3 5.06 -1.97 -3.80
N LEU A 4 4.77 -2.89 -4.72
CA LEU A 4 5.72 -3.89 -5.21
C LEU A 4 6.17 -3.50 -6.63
N PRO A 5 7.45 -3.14 -6.82
CA PRO A 5 7.98 -2.82 -8.15
C PRO A 5 7.71 -3.95 -9.14
N ALA A 6 7.28 -3.62 -10.36
CA ALA A 6 6.81 -4.54 -11.41
C ALA A 6 5.43 -5.21 -11.22
N GLU A 7 4.91 -5.40 -10.00
CA GLU A 7 3.54 -5.91 -9.82
C GLU A 7 2.50 -4.82 -9.59
N SER A 8 2.80 -3.78 -8.81
CA SER A 8 1.83 -2.71 -8.54
C SER A 8 1.54 -1.89 -9.80
N THR A 9 0.28 -1.54 -10.04
CA THR A 9 -0.06 -0.53 -11.05
C THR A 9 0.02 0.87 -10.44
N GLY A 10 0.61 1.81 -11.18
CA GLY A 10 0.91 3.15 -10.65
C GLY A 10 -0.34 3.97 -10.32
N THR A 11 -1.35 3.97 -11.20
CA THR A 11 -2.51 4.87 -11.07
C THR A 11 -3.32 4.65 -9.79
N PRO A 12 -3.69 3.42 -9.40
CA PRO A 12 -4.42 3.20 -8.15
C PRO A 12 -3.65 3.60 -6.90
N ILE A 13 -2.32 3.39 -6.89
CA ILE A 13 -1.47 3.81 -5.78
C ILE A 13 -1.49 5.34 -5.64
N HIS A 14 -1.22 6.06 -6.73
CA HIS A 14 -1.18 7.53 -6.71
C HIS A 14 -2.56 8.13 -6.39
N GLY A 15 -3.63 7.61 -6.98
CA GLY A 15 -4.97 8.12 -6.72
C GLY A 15 -5.40 7.95 -5.26
N LEU A 16 -5.09 6.81 -4.63
CA LEU A 16 -5.35 6.60 -3.21
C LEU A 16 -4.45 7.48 -2.32
N TYR A 17 -3.18 7.62 -2.70
CA TYR A 17 -2.26 8.52 -2.01
C TYR A 17 -2.80 9.95 -1.98
N GLU A 18 -3.16 10.50 -3.15
CA GLU A 18 -3.74 11.84 -3.27
C GLU A 18 -5.05 11.97 -2.48
N THR A 19 -5.93 10.97 -2.56
CA THR A 19 -7.21 10.97 -1.84
C THR A 19 -7.00 11.05 -0.33
N LEU A 20 -6.07 10.27 0.23
CA LEU A 20 -5.80 10.24 1.66
C LEU A 20 -5.08 11.50 2.14
N VAL A 21 -4.12 12.00 1.37
CA VAL A 21 -3.43 13.28 1.66
C VAL A 21 -4.41 14.46 1.66
N LEU A 22 -5.42 14.43 0.79
CA LEU A 22 -6.43 15.48 0.68
C LEU A 22 -7.68 15.25 1.53
N ALA A 23 -7.77 14.16 2.29
CA ALA A 23 -8.96 13.80 3.07
C ALA A 23 -9.37 14.93 4.03
N ASP A 24 -8.38 15.61 4.60
CA ASP A 24 -8.53 16.77 5.47
C ASP A 24 -9.38 17.87 4.84
N ALA A 25 -9.14 18.18 3.56
CA ALA A 25 -9.85 19.25 2.86
C ALA A 25 -11.33 18.92 2.64
N VAL A 26 -11.68 17.63 2.59
CA VAL A 26 -13.07 17.17 2.45
C VAL A 26 -13.81 17.20 3.78
N VAL A 27 -13.09 16.96 4.89
CA VAL A 27 -13.66 16.90 6.25
C VAL A 27 -13.63 18.26 6.96
N ALA A 28 -12.76 19.16 6.54
CA ALA A 28 -12.61 20.50 7.10
C ALA A 28 -13.94 21.27 7.07
N ARG A 29 -14.43 21.64 8.25
CA ARG A 29 -15.51 22.62 8.42
C ARG A 29 -14.89 24.00 8.70
N PRO A 30 -15.51 25.10 8.25
CA PRO A 30 -14.95 26.45 8.37
C PRO A 30 -14.65 26.90 9.82
N GLU A 31 -15.17 26.21 10.82
CA GLU A 31 -15.05 26.52 12.24
C GLU A 31 -13.97 25.73 13.00
N ASN A 32 -13.30 24.74 12.38
CA ASN A 32 -12.31 23.89 13.06
C ASN A 32 -10.91 24.00 12.44
N SER A 33 -9.90 24.14 13.29
CA SER A 33 -8.49 23.97 12.93
C SER A 33 -8.29 22.53 12.48
N VAL A 34 -7.87 22.33 11.22
CA VAL A 34 -7.77 20.99 10.64
C VAL A 34 -6.53 20.28 11.19
N THR A 35 -6.73 19.17 11.90
CA THR A 35 -5.66 18.22 12.23
C THR A 35 -5.53 17.26 11.05
N ARG A 36 -4.30 16.97 10.64
CA ARG A 36 -4.05 15.99 9.56
C ARG A 36 -4.63 14.64 9.95
N LEU A 37 -5.55 14.10 9.14
CA LEU A 37 -6.21 12.82 9.37
C LEU A 37 -5.30 11.64 9.08
N PHE A 38 -4.45 11.74 8.04
CA PHE A 38 -3.54 10.67 7.65
C PHE A 38 -2.14 11.21 7.34
N GLU A 39 -1.13 10.56 7.90
CA GLU A 39 0.23 10.63 7.38
C GLU A 39 0.43 9.47 6.38
N VAL A 40 0.68 9.82 5.12
CA VAL A 40 0.67 8.85 4.02
C VAL A 40 2.05 8.75 3.38
N GLU A 41 2.59 7.54 3.31
CA GLU A 41 3.82 7.23 2.56
C GLU A 41 3.57 6.07 1.59
N ILE A 42 4.29 6.06 0.46
CA ILE A 42 4.38 4.90 -0.44
C ILE A 42 5.62 4.10 -0.02
N VAL A 43 5.42 2.85 0.38
CA VAL A 43 6.46 1.96 0.90
C VAL A 43 6.61 0.72 0.03
N GLY A 44 7.82 0.20 -0.06
CA GLY A 44 8.12 -0.99 -0.88
C GLY A 44 9.42 -1.65 -0.44
N PRO A 45 9.92 -2.67 -1.15
CA PRO A 45 11.13 -3.38 -0.76
C PRO A 45 12.36 -2.46 -0.63
N GLN A 46 12.43 -1.41 -1.45
CA GLN A 46 13.52 -0.45 -1.46
C GLN A 46 13.00 0.95 -1.83
N ARG A 47 13.61 1.99 -1.26
CA ARG A 47 13.39 3.39 -1.67
C ARG A 47 13.90 3.65 -3.09
N GLY A 48 13.14 4.42 -3.88
CA GLY A 48 13.54 4.84 -5.22
C GLY A 48 12.36 4.97 -6.19
N ILE A 49 12.65 5.32 -7.45
CA ILE A 49 11.67 5.36 -8.52
C ILE A 49 11.81 4.10 -9.36
N PHE A 50 10.73 3.34 -9.49
CA PHE A 50 10.71 2.08 -10.21
C PHE A 50 9.61 2.07 -11.29
N PRO A 51 9.76 1.27 -12.35
CA PRO A 51 8.65 1.01 -13.25
C PRO A 51 7.57 0.20 -12.53
N SER A 52 6.33 0.70 -12.57
CA SER A 52 5.12 -0.07 -12.21
C SER A 52 4.86 -1.18 -13.24
N ALA A 53 3.86 -2.03 -12.99
CA ALA A 53 3.45 -3.09 -13.92
C ALA A 53 3.09 -2.60 -15.34
N CYS A 54 2.68 -1.33 -15.48
CA CYS A 54 2.36 -0.71 -16.77
C CYS A 54 3.49 0.20 -17.30
N GLY A 55 4.67 0.18 -16.68
CA GLY A 55 5.82 0.99 -17.07
C GLY A 55 5.76 2.46 -16.64
N LEU A 56 4.70 2.89 -15.95
CA LEU A 56 4.64 4.24 -15.36
C LEU A 56 5.59 4.33 -14.15
N PRO A 57 6.24 5.49 -13.92
CA PRO A 57 7.03 5.72 -12.72
C PRO A 57 6.21 5.52 -11.46
N LEU A 58 6.79 4.82 -10.49
CA LEU A 58 6.24 4.61 -9.16
C LEU A 58 7.33 4.93 -8.16
N GLU A 59 7.16 6.03 -7.42
CA GLU A 59 8.10 6.43 -6.38
C GLU A 59 7.77 5.73 -5.06
N VAL A 60 8.74 4.99 -4.55
CA VAL A 60 8.74 4.44 -3.20
C VAL A 60 9.48 5.40 -2.29
N HIS A 61 8.75 6.02 -1.37
CA HIS A 61 9.25 7.03 -0.43
C HIS A 61 10.22 6.41 0.58
N ARG A 62 9.91 5.18 1.02
CA ARG A 62 10.63 4.49 2.11
C ARG A 62 10.64 2.97 1.92
N ALA A 63 11.71 2.31 2.33
CA ALA A 63 11.74 0.85 2.35
C ALA A 63 10.89 0.30 3.52
N ILE A 64 10.24 -0.86 3.34
CA ILE A 64 9.47 -1.52 4.40
C ILE A 64 10.34 -1.91 5.61
N SER A 65 11.65 -2.08 5.42
CA SER A 65 12.60 -2.33 6.52
C SER A 65 12.84 -1.11 7.42
N GLU A 66 12.47 0.08 6.96
CA GLU A 66 12.61 1.36 7.68
C GLU A 66 11.28 1.81 8.34
N VAL A 67 10.25 0.94 8.30
CA VAL A 67 8.93 1.19 8.89
C VAL A 67 8.73 0.21 10.04
N ASP A 68 8.86 0.72 11.26
CA ASP A 68 8.74 -0.05 12.49
C ASP A 68 7.30 -0.21 12.98
N ASP A 69 6.42 0.73 12.62
CA ASP A 69 5.01 0.75 13.00
C ASP A 69 4.15 1.60 12.03
N THR A 70 2.86 1.27 11.92
CA THR A 70 1.85 2.05 11.17
C THR A 70 0.44 1.57 11.51
N ASP A 71 -0.54 2.46 11.49
CA ASP A 71 -1.93 2.11 11.80
C ASP A 71 -2.63 1.36 10.66
N ILE A 72 -2.27 1.63 9.41
CA ILE A 72 -2.98 1.10 8.23
C ILE A 72 -1.99 0.78 7.11
N VAL A 73 -2.06 -0.44 6.59
CA VAL A 73 -1.38 -0.82 5.35
C VAL A 73 -2.41 -1.09 4.26
N ILE A 74 -2.38 -0.28 3.21
CA ILE A 74 -3.25 -0.44 2.04
C ILE A 74 -2.44 -1.02 0.88
N THR A 75 -2.90 -2.15 0.36
CA THR A 75 -2.43 -2.74 -0.89
C THR A 75 -3.38 -2.30 -2.02
N ALA A 76 -2.86 -1.68 -3.08
CA ALA A 76 -3.66 -1.33 -4.26
C ALA A 76 -3.45 -2.35 -5.39
N SER A 77 -4.15 -2.19 -6.52
CA SER A 77 -4.15 -3.17 -7.62
C SER A 77 -2.74 -3.63 -7.98
N MET A 78 -2.57 -4.94 -8.02
CA MET A 78 -1.36 -5.60 -8.49
C MET A 78 -1.69 -6.42 -9.74
N LEU A 79 -0.81 -6.39 -10.72
CA LEU A 79 -0.80 -7.25 -11.89
C LEU A 79 0.21 -8.36 -11.64
N PHE A 80 -0.26 -9.60 -11.54
CA PHE A 80 0.61 -10.76 -11.42
C PHE A 80 0.74 -11.48 -12.76
N GLU A 81 1.92 -12.07 -12.98
CA GLU A 81 2.15 -13.01 -14.07
C GLU A 81 1.14 -14.17 -13.96
N ASN A 82 0.48 -14.53 -15.06
CA ASN A 82 -0.64 -15.48 -15.09
C ASN A 82 -1.81 -15.16 -14.13
N GLN A 83 -1.95 -13.89 -13.71
CA GLN A 83 -2.98 -13.45 -12.76
C GLN A 83 -2.95 -14.19 -11.41
N ALA A 84 -1.83 -14.86 -11.08
CA ALA A 84 -1.71 -15.69 -9.89
C ALA A 84 -0.61 -15.19 -8.96
N TRP A 85 -0.92 -15.12 -7.67
CA TRP A 85 0.09 -14.90 -6.64
C TRP A 85 1.03 -16.11 -6.56
N VAL A 86 2.34 -15.85 -6.66
CA VAL A 86 3.37 -16.88 -6.44
C VAL A 86 3.80 -16.83 -4.98
N THR A 87 3.33 -17.79 -4.19
CA THR A 87 3.73 -17.95 -2.79
C THR A 87 5.25 -18.04 -2.68
N GLY A 88 5.84 -17.26 -1.76
CA GLY A 88 7.28 -17.22 -1.54
C GLY A 88 8.07 -16.25 -2.44
N LYS A 89 7.42 -15.56 -3.40
CA LYS A 89 8.09 -14.55 -4.24
C LYS A 89 8.50 -13.30 -3.45
N HIS A 90 7.68 -12.89 -2.47
CA HIS A 90 7.87 -11.68 -1.66
C HIS A 90 7.90 -11.99 -0.15
N PRO A 91 8.86 -12.82 0.32
CA PRO A 91 8.84 -13.34 1.69
C PRO A 91 9.05 -12.23 2.73
N GLU A 92 9.91 -11.25 2.44
CA GLU A 92 10.18 -10.11 3.33
C GLU A 92 8.95 -9.21 3.47
N THR A 93 8.28 -8.90 2.35
CA THR A 93 7.05 -8.10 2.36
C THR A 93 5.94 -8.80 3.13
N VAL A 94 5.74 -10.10 2.92
CA VAL A 94 4.72 -10.87 3.65
C VAL A 94 5.05 -10.94 5.14
N ALA A 95 6.33 -11.11 5.50
CA ALA A 95 6.76 -11.07 6.90
C ALA A 95 6.50 -9.71 7.53
N TRP A 96 6.83 -8.61 6.83
CA TRP A 96 6.57 -7.25 7.29
C TRP A 96 5.07 -6.99 7.49
N LEU A 97 4.22 -7.37 6.52
CA LEU A 97 2.76 -7.25 6.64
C LEU A 97 2.20 -7.98 7.86
N ARG A 98 2.70 -9.21 8.11
CA ARG A 98 2.32 -9.96 9.31
C ARG A 98 2.73 -9.25 10.58
N ARG A 99 3.94 -8.68 10.64
CA ARG A 99 4.40 -7.92 11.81
C ARG A 99 3.50 -6.70 12.07
N MET A 100 3.24 -5.88 11.05
CA MET A 100 2.36 -4.71 11.18
C MET A 100 0.97 -5.10 11.69
N HIS A 101 0.37 -6.14 11.11
CA HIS A 101 -0.94 -6.64 11.56
C HIS A 101 -0.91 -7.15 13.01
N THR A 102 0.15 -7.86 13.42
CA THR A 102 0.29 -8.31 14.82
C THR A 102 0.51 -7.15 15.79
N GLN A 103 1.01 -6.01 15.32
CA GLN A 103 1.16 -4.78 16.11
C GLN A 103 -0.14 -3.96 16.17
N GLY A 104 -1.18 -4.35 15.41
CA GLY A 104 -2.50 -3.72 15.43
C GLY A 104 -2.86 -2.98 14.14
N ALA A 105 -2.01 -2.99 13.12
CA ALA A 105 -2.29 -2.32 11.85
C ALA A 105 -3.42 -3.01 11.07
N ASP A 106 -4.33 -2.21 10.53
CA ASP A 106 -5.35 -2.73 9.61
C ASP A 106 -4.74 -3.00 8.23
N LEU A 107 -4.90 -4.24 7.74
CA LEU A 107 -4.49 -4.61 6.39
C LEU A 107 -5.68 -4.49 5.43
N CYS A 108 -5.63 -3.47 4.60
CA CYS A 108 -6.67 -3.15 3.62
C CYS A 108 -6.21 -3.48 2.20
N SER A 109 -7.16 -3.87 1.36
CA SER A 109 -6.96 -3.95 -0.08
C SER A 109 -7.91 -3.00 -0.79
N ALA A 110 -7.40 -2.20 -1.71
CA ALA A 110 -8.20 -1.35 -2.57
C ALA A 110 -8.08 -1.85 -4.02
N CYS A 111 -9.17 -1.79 -4.77
CA CYS A 111 -9.36 -2.49 -6.06
C CYS A 111 -8.99 -3.99 -5.96
N ALA A 112 -8.77 -4.73 -7.05
CA ALA A 112 -8.77 -6.21 -7.09
C ALA A 112 -7.74 -6.95 -6.17
N GLY A 113 -7.06 -6.25 -5.26
CA GLY A 113 -6.22 -6.83 -4.20
C GLY A 113 -6.95 -7.80 -3.25
N ALA A 114 -8.29 -7.84 -3.26
CA ALA A 114 -9.06 -8.90 -2.60
C ALA A 114 -8.70 -10.32 -3.10
N CYS A 115 -8.08 -10.46 -4.28
CA CYS A 115 -7.57 -11.76 -4.77
C CYS A 115 -6.34 -12.26 -3.96
N CYS A 116 -5.65 -11.39 -3.21
CA CYS A 116 -4.49 -11.73 -2.38
C CYS A 116 -4.84 -12.08 -0.92
N SER A 117 -6.12 -12.04 -0.53
CA SER A 117 -6.53 -12.46 0.81
C SER A 117 -6.56 -14.00 0.87
N PRO A 118 -5.86 -14.66 1.81
CA PRO A 118 -5.92 -16.11 1.92
C PRO A 118 -7.35 -16.54 2.24
N LYS A 119 -8.04 -17.17 1.29
CA LYS A 119 -9.29 -17.88 1.60
C LYS A 119 -8.96 -19.06 2.51
N PRO A 120 -9.66 -19.24 3.64
CA PRO A 120 -9.56 -20.48 4.40
C PRO A 120 -10.05 -21.63 3.50
N ALA A 121 -9.22 -22.67 3.39
CA ALA A 121 -9.65 -23.94 2.83
C ALA A 121 -10.64 -24.58 3.81
N CYS A 122 -11.88 -24.78 3.37
CA CYS A 122 -12.75 -25.81 3.96
C CYS A 122 -12.29 -27.18 3.48
#